data_AF-A0A2R7R3I5-F1
#
_entry.id   AF-A0A2R7R3I5-F1
#
_cell.length_a   1.000
_cell.length_b   1.000
_cell.length_c   1.000
_cell.angle_alpha   90.00
_cell.angle_beta   90.00
_cell.angle_gamma   90.00
#
_symmetry.space_group_name_H-M   'P 1'
#
loop_
_entity.id
_entity.type
_entity.pdbx_description
1 polymer ?
#
loop_
_entity_poly.entity_id
_entity_poly.type
_entity_poly.pdbx_seq_one_letter_code
_entity_poly.pdbx_strand_id
1 'polypeptide(L)' 'MGLEALLARLADPAQREALLAMQRVRWSGQGGDVAAARQALRRAFHDGPHWQAAAVAENNGLAPLYPSGS' A
#
# COMPACT_ATOMS: atom_id res chain seq x y z
N MET A 1 -9.36 -2.03 6.35
CA MET A 1 -8.27 -1.32 5.63
C MET A 1 -8.75 -1.01 4.22
N GLY A 2 -8.77 0.26 3.82
CA GLY A 2 -9.21 0.70 2.47
C GLY A 2 -8.05 0.82 1.49
N LEU A 3 -8.36 1.02 0.20
CA LEU A 3 -7.37 1.17 -0.88
C LEU A 3 -6.39 2.33 -0.62
N GLU A 4 -6.88 3.46 -0.14
CA GLU A 4 -6.06 4.63 0.19
C GLU A 4 -4.93 4.29 1.16
N ALA A 5 -5.22 3.48 2.19
CA ALA A 5 -4.22 3.03 3.15
C ALA A 5 -3.18 2.08 2.53
N LEU A 6 -3.56 1.31 1.50
CA LEU A 6 -2.63 0.48 0.74
C LEU A 6 -1.73 1.32 -0.18
N LEU A 7 -2.31 2.29 -0.89
CA LEU A 7 -1.57 3.23 -1.75
C LEU A 7 -0.55 4.03 -0.93
N ALA A 8 -0.96 4.49 0.25
CA ALA A 8 -0.10 5.20 1.19
C ALA A 8 1.02 4.34 1.80
N ARG A 9 1.03 3.02 1.61
CA ARG A 9 2.12 2.12 2.05
C ARG A 9 3.07 1.75 0.93
N LEU A 10 2.65 1.82 -0.33
CA LEU A 10 3.51 1.56 -1.48
C LEU A 10 4.46 2.74 -1.68
N ALA A 11 5.75 2.50 -1.92
CA ALA A 11 6.72 3.53 -2.25
C ALA A 11 6.74 3.81 -3.77
N ASP A 12 6.47 2.78 -4.57
CA ASP A 12 6.57 2.85 -6.01
C ASP A 12 5.32 3.49 -6.64
N PRO A 13 5.47 4.57 -7.43
CA PRO A 13 4.34 5.26 -8.06
C PRO A 13 3.66 4.41 -9.14
N ALA A 14 4.39 3.58 -9.90
CA ALA A 14 3.81 2.72 -10.94
C ALA A 14 2.92 1.63 -10.32
N GLN A 15 3.28 1.11 -9.14
CA GLN A 15 2.45 0.18 -8.38
C GLN A 15 1.16 0.84 -7.87
N ARG A 16 1.22 2.10 -7.44
CA ARG A 16 0.04 2.88 -7.04
C ARG A 16 -0.89 3.14 -8.23
N GLU A 17 -0.34 3.57 -9.36
CA GLU A 17 -1.13 3.86 -10.57
C GLU A 17 -1.81 2.61 -11.13
N ALA A 18 -1.13 1.46 -11.14
CA ALA A 18 -1.70 0.20 -11.60
C ALA A 18 -2.90 -0.25 -10.74
N LEU A 19 -2.83 -0.05 -9.42
CA LEU A 19 -3.95 -0.34 -8.52
C LEU A 19 -5.16 0.59 -8.77
N LEU A 20 -4.91 1.88 -8.95
CA LEU A 20 -5.96 2.86 -9.27
C LEU A 20 -6.60 2.58 -10.64
N ALA A 21 -5.81 2.17 -11.64
CA ALA A 21 -6.32 1.76 -12.94
C ALA A 21 -7.25 0.53 -12.81
N MET A 22 -6.83 -0.49 -12.05
CA MET A 22 -7.62 -1.69 -11.82
C MET A 22 -8.94 -1.40 -11.09
N GLN A 23 -8.93 -0.49 -10.11
CA GLN A 23 -10.13 -0.10 -9.38
C GLN A 23 -11.10 0.69 -10.26
N ARG A 24 -10.58 1.62 -11.08
CA ARG A 24 -11.39 2.36 -12.07
C ARG A 24 -12.09 1.42 -13.04
N VAL A 25 -11.38 0.47 -13.66
CA VAL A 25 -12.02 -0.46 -14.63
C VAL A 25 -13.00 -1.43 -13.97
N ARG A 26 -12.77 -1.80 -12.70
CA ARG A 26 -13.69 -2.66 -11.95
C ARG A 26 -15.03 -1.99 -11.65
N TRP A 27 -15.03 -0.67 -11.43
CA TRP A 27 -16.23 0.07 -11.03
C TRP A 27 -16.78 0.99 -12.13
N SER A 28 -16.05 1.15 -13.25
CA SER A 28 -16.62 1.73 -14.46
C SER A 28 -17.65 0.74 -15.00
N GLY A 29 -18.94 1.02 -14.84
CA GLY A 29 -20.04 0.14 -15.27
C GLY A 29 -20.08 -0.18 -16.76
N GLN A 30 -19.15 0.35 -17.56
CA GLN A 30 -19.06 0.19 -19.01
C GLN A 30 -17.93 -0.72 -19.48
N GLY A 31 -17.31 -1.48 -18.58
CA GLY A 31 -16.28 -2.47 -18.95
C GLY A 31 -15.07 -1.80 -19.60
N GLY A 32 -14.30 -1.03 -18.82
CA GLY A 32 -12.97 -0.61 -19.25
C GLY A 32 -12.07 -1.81 -19.54
N ASP A 33 -10.93 -1.59 -20.18
CA ASP A 33 -10.01 -2.67 -20.55
C ASP A 33 -9.37 -3.33 -19.30
N VAL A 34 -10.08 -4.30 -18.73
CA VAL A 34 -9.64 -5.08 -17.58
C VAL A 34 -8.38 -5.88 -17.91
N ALA A 35 -8.20 -6.29 -19.17
CA ALA A 35 -7.02 -7.05 -19.58
C ALA A 35 -5.77 -6.16 -19.54
N ALA A 36 -5.85 -4.94 -20.08
CA ALA A 36 -4.79 -3.94 -20.00
C ALA A 36 -4.47 -3.56 -18.55
N ALA A 37 -5.48 -3.29 -17.72
CA ALA A 37 -5.28 -2.98 -16.30
C ALA A 37 -4.61 -4.13 -15.54
N ARG A 38 -5.00 -5.38 -15.82
CA ARG A 38 -4.38 -6.57 -15.24
C ARG A 38 -2.93 -6.75 -15.72
N GLN A 39 -2.63 -6.45 -16.97
CA GLN A 39 -1.27 -6.52 -17.50
C GLN A 39 -0.37 -5.46 -16.84
N ALA A 40 -0.86 -4.23 -16.70
CA ALA A 40 -0.16 -3.16 -16.00
C ALA A 40 0.12 -3.54 -14.55
N LEU A 41 -0.85 -4.14 -13.86
CA LEU A 41 -0.67 -4.64 -12.50
C LEU A 41 0.42 -5.72 -12.42
N ARG A 42 0.39 -6.73 -13.31
CA ARG A 42 1.45 -7.75 -13.34
C ARG A 42 2.83 -7.17 -13.60
N ARG A 43 2.93 -6.16 -14.46
CA ARG A 43 4.21 -5.52 -14.79
C ARG A 43 4.74 -4.66 -13.63
N ALA A 44 3.89 -3.87 -12.99
CA ALA A 44 4.29 -3.03 -11.86
C ALA A 44 4.72 -3.85 -10.64
N PHE A 45 4.11 -5.04 -10.44
CA PHE A 45 4.40 -5.94 -9.32
C PHE A 45 5.29 -7.12 -9.69
N HIS A 46 6.00 -7.09 -10.84
CA HIS A 46 6.80 -8.23 -11.28
C HIS A 46 7.96 -8.56 -10.31
N ASP A 47 8.52 -7.54 -9.65
CA ASP A 47 9.57 -7.66 -8.63
C ASP A 47 9.00 -7.79 -7.20
N GLY A 48 7.66 -7.82 -7.08
CA GLY A 48 6.95 -7.74 -5.80
C GLY A 48 6.60 -6.31 -5.39
N PRO A 49 5.83 -6.14 -4.30
CA PRO A 49 5.40 -4.83 -3.83
C PRO A 49 6.55 -4.07 -3.15
N HIS A 50 6.78 -2.84 -3.60
CA HIS A 50 7.76 -1.92 -3.02
C HIS A 50 7.07 -1.12 -1.92
N TRP A 51 7.34 -1.49 -0.67
CA TRP A 51 6.80 -0.79 0.49
C TRP A 51 7.64 0.43 0.85
N GLN A 52 7.00 1.45 1.39
CA GLN A 52 7.70 2.50 2.11
C GLN A 52 8.40 1.88 3.31
N ALA A 53 9.61 2.35 3.61
CA ALA A 53 10.27 2.01 4.85
C ALA A 53 9.29 2.32 5.99
N ALA A 54 8.99 1.31 6.81
CA ALA A 54 8.25 1.56 8.03
C ALA A 54 9.05 2.61 8.79
N ALA A 55 8.42 3.75 9.09
CA ALA A 55 8.98 4.66 10.07
C ALA A 55 9.21 3.80 11.30
N VAL A 56 10.47 3.49 11.59
CA VAL A 56 10.85 2.90 12.87
C VAL A 56 10.30 3.90 13.85
N ALA A 57 9.24 3.52 14.57
CA ALA A 57 8.83 4.29 15.72
C ALA A 57 10.12 4.34 16.55
N GLU A 58 10.74 5.51 16.59
CA GLU A 58 11.82 5.75 17.53
C GLU A 58 11.26 5.24 18.84
N ASN A 59 11.89 4.20 19.37
CA ASN A 59 11.58 3.66 20.68
C ASN A 59 11.96 4.80 21.62
N ASN A 60 11.06 5.76 21.76
CA ASN A 60 11.14 6.80 22.75
C ASN A 60 10.98 6.02 24.04
N GLY A 61 12.13 5.63 24.59
CA GLY A 61 12.34 4.81 25.76
C GLY A 61 11.71 5.47 26.97
N LEU A 62 10.38 5.54 26.96
CA LEU A 62 9.59 5.85 28.12
C LEU A 62 9.83 4.67 29.04
N ALA A 63 10.73 4.89 29.98
CA ALA A 63 10.92 4.01 31.12
C ALA A 63 9.53 3.70 31.70
N PRO A 64 9.25 2.45 32.07
CA PRO A 64 7.98 2.12 32.71
C PRO A 64 7.78 3.03 33.92
N LEU A 65 6.72 3.84 33.91
CA LEU A 65 6.39 4.80 34.97
C LEU A 65 5.84 4.13 36.24
N TYR A 66 6.08 2.83 36.42
CA TYR A 66 5.68 2.12 37.62
C TYR A 66 6.92 1.92 38.50
N PRO A 67 7.00 2.57 39.68
CA PRO A 67 7.94 2.12 40.68
C PRO A 67 7.57 0.67 41.03
N SER A 68 8.55 -0.21 41.01
CA SER A 68 8.44 -1.57 41.55
C SER A 68 8.10 -1.46 43.03
N GLY A 69 6.80 -1.47 43.35
CA GLY A 69 6.28 -1.34 44.69
C GLY A 69 5.30 -2.47 45.00
N SER A 70 5.81 -3.58 45.49
CA SER A 70 5.59 -4.11 46.85
C SER A 70 6.19 -5.51 46.96
#